data_AF-A0A1S1P763-F1
#
_entry.id   AF-A0A1S1P763-F1
#
_cell.length_a   1.000
_cell.length_b   1.000
_cell.length_c   1.000
_cell.angle_alpha   90.00
_cell.angle_beta   90.00
_cell.angle_gamma   90.00
#
_symmetry.space_group_name_H-M   'P 1'
#
loop_
_entity.id
_entity.type
_entity.pdbx_description
1 polymer ?
#
loop_
_entity_poly.entity_id
_entity_poly.type
_entity_poly.pdbx_seq_one_letter_code
_entity_poly.pdbx_strand_id
1 'polypeptide(L)'
;MANLDTTLDIFSALLASEQPVPVAEADEAIWAYLAAFGGLDAQVRALDRLVEGVAGLDATSTFMPSLRDALDRHRARLAEPSA
;
A
#
# COMPACT_ATOMS: atom_id res chain seq x y z
N MET A 1 -11.36 3.60 10.95
CA MET A 1 -11.27 2.42 10.05
C MET A 1 -10.30 2.78 8.94
N ALA A 2 -9.36 1.91 8.61
CA ALA A 2 -8.47 2.13 7.47
C ALA A 2 -9.32 2.21 6.20
N ASN A 3 -9.19 3.30 5.46
CA ASN A 3 -9.83 3.55 4.18
C ASN A 3 -8.80 4.11 3.20
N LEU A 4 -9.17 4.20 1.92
CA LEU A 4 -8.22 4.56 0.87
C LEU A 4 -7.55 5.92 1.14
N ASP A 5 -8.34 6.94 1.46
CA ASP A 5 -7.84 8.30 1.71
C ASP A 5 -6.87 8.34 2.89
N THR A 6 -7.21 7.67 4.00
CA THR A 6 -6.35 7.59 5.20
C THR A 6 -5.02 6.88 4.88
N THR A 7 -5.04 5.83 4.07
CA THR A 7 -3.82 5.11 3.68
C THR A 7 -2.95 5.95 2.73
N LEU A 8 -3.56 6.70 1.81
CA LEU A 8 -2.84 7.62 0.92
C LEU A 8 -2.27 8.83 1.67
N ASP A 9 -2.95 9.33 2.70
CA ASP A 9 -2.44 10.38 3.59
C ASP A 9 -1.18 9.91 4.34
N ILE A 10 -1.17 8.67 4.83
CA ILE A 10 0.01 8.06 5.46
C ILE A 10 1.17 8.01 4.46
N PHE A 11 0.95 7.51 3.24
CA PHE A 11 2.01 7.47 2.23
C PHE A 11 2.52 8.87 1.87
N SER A 12 1.63 9.86 1.75
CA SER A 12 2.00 11.24 1.48
C SER A 12 2.87 11.83 2.59
N ALA A 13 2.55 11.55 3.85
CA ALA A 13 3.37 11.95 4.99
C ALA A 13 4.74 11.25 5.00
N LEU A 14 4.77 9.95 4.69
CA LEU A 14 6.03 9.18 4.61
C LEU A 14 6.92 9.69 3.47
N LEU A 15 6.34 9.99 2.31
CA LEU A 15 7.04 10.59 1.16
C LEU A 15 7.68 11.93 1.53
N ALA A 16 6.95 12.77 2.28
CA ALA A 16 7.46 14.06 2.75
C ALA A 16 8.54 13.95 3.84
N SER A 17 8.59 12.82 4.55
CA SER A 17 9.52 12.62 5.67
C SER A 17 10.94 12.20 5.26
N GLU A 18 11.12 11.71 4.01
CA GLU A 18 12.39 11.22 3.43
C GLU A 18 13.24 10.29 4.34
N GLN A 19 12.64 9.66 5.36
CA GLN A 19 13.40 8.89 6.34
C GLN A 19 13.74 7.47 5.82
N PRO A 20 14.75 6.78 6.38
CA PRO A 20 15.17 5.45 5.93
C PRO A 20 14.33 4.28 6.50
N VAL A 21 13.49 4.53 7.52
CA VAL A 21 12.67 3.53 8.24
C VAL A 21 11.21 3.30 7.75
N PRO A 22 10.63 4.02 6.75
CA PRO A 22 9.18 4.07 6.52
C PRO A 22 8.55 2.82 5.85
N VAL A 23 9.34 1.81 5.49
CA VAL A 23 8.82 0.62 4.78
C VAL A 23 7.91 -0.23 5.67
N ALA A 24 8.24 -0.39 6.96
CA ALA A 24 7.41 -1.17 7.88
C ALA A 24 6.05 -0.52 8.14
N GLU A 25 6.01 0.81 8.22
CA GLU A 25 4.77 1.56 8.43
C GLU A 25 3.88 1.52 7.18
N ALA A 26 4.46 1.61 5.98
CA ALA A 26 3.70 1.41 4.75
C ALA A 26 3.16 -0.02 4.61
N ASP A 27 3.95 -1.05 4.95
CA ASP A 27 3.49 -2.44 4.96
C ASP A 27 2.30 -2.63 5.92
N GLU A 28 2.38 -2.10 7.14
CA GLU A 28 1.27 -2.13 8.10
C GLU A 28 0.03 -1.38 7.58
N ALA A 29 0.21 -0.22 6.98
CA ALA A 29 -0.90 0.57 6.42
C ALA A 29 -1.59 -0.15 5.25
N ILE A 30 -0.82 -0.78 4.35
CA ILE A 30 -1.36 -1.62 3.27
C ILE A 30 -2.14 -2.79 3.87
N TRP A 31 -1.56 -3.50 4.84
CA TRP A 31 -2.21 -4.64 5.48
C TRP A 31 -3.51 -4.25 6.19
N ALA A 32 -3.50 -3.16 6.97
CA ALA A 32 -4.67 -2.67 7.69
C ALA A 32 -5.80 -2.26 6.74
N TYR A 33 -5.47 -1.64 5.61
CA TYR A 33 -6.43 -1.29 4.56
C TYR A 33 -7.05 -2.55 3.94
N LEU A 34 -6.23 -3.52 3.52
CA LEU A 34 -6.71 -4.76 2.90
C LEU A 34 -7.53 -5.62 3.87
N ALA A 35 -7.12 -5.72 5.14
CA ALA A 35 -7.81 -6.51 6.16
C ALA A 35 -9.24 -6.03 6.45
N ALA A 36 -9.57 -4.78 6.10
CA ALA A 36 -10.93 -4.26 6.19
C ALA A 36 -11.90 -4.88 5.16
N PHE A 37 -11.37 -5.51 4.10
CA PHE A 37 -12.15 -6.14 3.04
C PHE A 37 -12.25 -7.66 3.26
N GLY A 38 -13.49 -8.15 3.34
CA GLY A 38 -13.79 -9.56 3.46
C GLY A 38 -13.69 -10.28 2.10
N GLY A 39 -12.81 -11.27 2.02
CA GLY A 39 -12.65 -12.13 0.84
C GLY A 39 -11.55 -11.66 -0.12
N LEU A 40 -10.91 -12.63 -0.76
CA LEU A 40 -9.71 -12.43 -1.58
C LEU A 40 -9.97 -11.50 -2.77
N ASP A 41 -11.09 -11.66 -3.48
CA ASP A 41 -11.48 -10.77 -4.59
C ASP A 41 -11.67 -9.30 -4.16
N ALA A 42 -12.19 -9.08 -2.96
CA ALA A 42 -12.39 -7.73 -2.43
C ALA A 42 -11.04 -7.10 -2.06
N GLN A 43 -10.12 -7.88 -1.51
CA GLN A 43 -8.75 -7.46 -1.20
C GLN A 43 -7.96 -7.16 -2.47
N VAL A 44 -8.07 -7.97 -3.52
CA VAL A 44 -7.43 -7.69 -4.82
C VAL A 44 -7.93 -6.38 -5.41
N ARG A 45 -9.26 -6.16 -5.45
CA ARG A 45 -9.82 -4.89 -5.93
C ARG A 45 -9.43 -3.69 -5.09
N ALA A 46 -9.30 -3.87 -3.77
CA ALA A 46 -8.83 -2.83 -2.87
C ALA A 46 -7.35 -2.50 -3.17
N LEU A 47 -6.50 -3.51 -3.35
CA LEU A 47 -5.10 -3.32 -3.70
C LEU A 47 -4.94 -2.59 -5.05
N ASP A 48 -5.73 -2.95 -6.07
CA ASP A 48 -5.69 -2.26 -7.36
C ASP A 48 -6.01 -0.76 -7.21
N ARG A 49 -7.04 -0.41 -6.42
CA ARG A 49 -7.36 1.00 -6.12
C ARG A 49 -6.24 1.72 -5.37
N LEU A 50 -5.56 1.01 -4.48
CA LEU A 50 -4.44 1.58 -3.74
C LEU A 50 -3.26 1.88 -4.67
N VAL A 51 -2.96 0.98 -5.61
CA VAL A 51 -1.94 1.17 -6.65
C VAL A 51 -2.28 2.37 -7.53
N GLU A 52 -3.55 2.50 -7.95
CA GLU A 52 -4.03 3.66 -8.71
C GLU A 52 -3.87 4.97 -7.93
N GLY A 53 -4.22 4.99 -6.64
CA GLY A 53 -4.05 6.17 -5.78
C GLY A 53 -2.59 6.56 -5.60
N VAL A 54 -1.71 5.57 -5.42
CA VAL A 54 -0.25 5.78 -5.31
C VAL A 54 0.36 6.32 -6.60
N ALA A 55 -0.19 5.98 -7.77
CA ALA A 55 0.25 6.55 -9.05
C ALA A 55 0.02 8.08 -9.14
N GLY A 56 -0.87 8.63 -8.33
CA GLY A 56 -1.09 10.08 -8.20
C GLY A 56 -0.13 10.80 -7.23
N LEU A 57 0.72 10.05 -6.50
CA LEU A 57 1.69 10.61 -5.56
C LEU A 57 3.01 10.99 -6.24
N ASP A 58 3.86 11.72 -5.52
CA ASP A 58 5.12 12.23 -6.05
C ASP A 58 6.11 11.09 -6.38
N ALA A 59 6.30 10.85 -7.68
CA ALA A 59 7.19 9.83 -8.21
C ALA A 59 8.69 10.15 -8.02
N THR A 60 9.04 11.36 -7.61
CA THR A 60 10.44 11.79 -7.44
C THR A 60 11.03 11.42 -6.08
N SER A 61 10.20 11.02 -5.12
CA SER A 61 10.66 10.61 -3.79
C SER A 61 11.50 9.32 -3.82
N THR A 62 12.54 9.28 -3.01
CA THR A 62 13.38 8.10 -2.78
C THR A 62 12.64 6.94 -2.10
N PHE A 63 11.48 7.22 -1.50
CA PHE A 63 10.62 6.22 -0.87
C PHE A 63 9.72 5.48 -1.88
N MET A 64 9.43 6.08 -3.03
CA MET A 64 8.50 5.49 -4.01
C MET A 64 8.88 4.09 -4.51
N PRO A 65 10.17 3.78 -4.80
CA PRO A 65 10.57 2.43 -5.14
C PRO A 65 10.20 1.41 -4.05
N SER A 66 10.48 1.72 -2.78
CA SER A 66 10.17 0.84 -1.66
C SER A 66 8.66 0.65 -1.45
N LEU A 67 7.87 1.71 -1.66
CA LEU A 67 6.41 1.63 -1.61
C LEU A 67 5.84 0.74 -2.71
N ARG A 68 6.40 0.82 -3.93
CA ARG A 68 6.01 -0.07 -5.04
C ARG A 68 6.36 -1.53 -4.75
N ASP A 69 7.56 -1.80 -4.24
CA ASP A 69 7.97 -3.15 -3.83
C ASP A 69 7.06 -3.73 -2.75
N ALA A 70 6.61 -2.91 -1.79
CA ALA A 70 5.63 -3.31 -0.78
C ALA A 70 4.29 -3.71 -1.40
N LEU A 71 3.74 -2.89 -2.30
CA LEU A 71 2.49 -3.18 -3.01
C LEU A 71 2.60 -4.47 -3.84
N ASP A 72 3.72 -4.67 -4.53
CA ASP A 72 3.97 -5.87 -5.34
C ASP A 72 4.07 -7.14 -4.47
N ARG A 73 4.69 -7.07 -3.30
CA ARG A 73 4.69 -8.19 -2.33
C ARG A 73 3.29 -8.54 -1.86
N HIS A 74 2.46 -7.54 -1.56
CA HIS A 74 1.07 -7.77 -1.20
C HIS A 74 0.26 -8.35 -2.37
N ARG A 75 0.53 -7.91 -3.61
CA ARG A 75 -0.09 -8.46 -4.81
C ARG A 75 0.27 -9.93 -5.01
N ALA A 76 1.55 -10.27 -4.91
CA ALA A 76 2.02 -11.64 -5.01
C ALA A 76 1.37 -12.54 -3.95
N ARG A 77 1.31 -12.07 -2.71
CA ARG A 77 0.67 -12.79 -1.60
C ARG A 77 -0.83 -13.02 -1.79
N LEU A 78 -1.55 -12.08 -2.40
CA LEU A 78 -2.96 -12.28 -2.75
C LEU A 78 -3.15 -13.19 -3.96
N ALA A 79 -2.18 -13.24 -4.87
CA ALA A 79 -2.20 -14.10 -6.05
C ALA A 79 -1.74 -15.53 -5.77
N GLU A 80 -0.97 -15.76 -4.70
CA GLU A 80 -0.65 -17.09 -4.21
C GLU A 80 -1.97 -17.79 -3.83
N PRO A 81 -2.28 -18.95 -4.44
CA PRO A 81 -3.41 -19.74 -4.02
C PRO A 81 -3.15 -20.11 -2.56
N SER A 82 -3.98 -19.60 -1.66
CA SER A 82 -3.96 -19.96 -0.24
C SER A 82 -4.12 -21.47 -0.17
N ALA A 83 -2.99 -22.17 0.01
CA ALA A 83 -2.89 -23.62 0.05
C ALA A 83 -3.64 -24.19 1.27
#